data_AF-A0A924DG05-F1
#
_entry.id   AF-A0A924DG05-F1
#
_cell.length_a   1.000
_cell.length_b   1.000
_cell.length_c   1.000
_cell.angle_alpha   90.00
_cell.angle_beta   90.00
_cell.angle_gamma   90.00
#
_symmetry.space_group_name_H-M   'P 1'
#
loop_
_entity.id
_entity.type
_entity.pdbx_description
1 polymer ?
#
loop_
_entity_poly.entity_id
_entity_poly.type
_entity_poly.pdbx_seq_one_letter_code
_entity_poly.pdbx_strand_id
1 'polypeptide(L)'
;MKKIFTILALTCSMLGTKANNILVTNAQISGQNTTNNTALIGFGVSWENSWRTSTNESNYDGAWIFVKFRKNGTTDWRHATINVSGNTPASGAAITVSVT
;
A
#
# COMPACT_ATOMS: atom_id res chain seq x y z
N MET A 1 -21.95 1.74 -34.86
CA MET A 1 -22.35 0.50 -34.17
C MET A 1 -21.17 -0.24 -33.54
N LYS A 2 -20.12 -0.64 -34.28
CA LYS A 2 -18.93 -1.33 -33.70
C LYS A 2 -18.26 -0.59 -32.53
N LYS A 3 -18.06 0.72 -32.65
CA LYS A 3 -17.46 1.56 -31.59
C LYS A 3 -18.30 1.61 -30.31
N ILE A 4 -19.62 1.59 -30.42
CA ILE A 4 -20.55 1.59 -29.27
C ILE A 4 -20.45 0.26 -28.51
N PHE A 5 -20.40 -0.87 -29.23
CA PHE A 5 -20.18 -2.18 -28.63
C PHE A 5 -18.81 -2.28 -27.93
N THR A 6 -17.74 -1.74 -28.53
CA THR A 6 -16.41 -1.71 -27.91
C THR A 6 -16.40 -0.86 -26.63
N ILE A 7 -17.02 0.32 -26.67
CA ILE A 7 -17.13 1.20 -25.49
C ILE A 7 -17.94 0.52 -24.38
N LEU A 8 -19.07 -0.11 -24.73
CA LEU A 8 -19.93 -0.81 -23.77
C LEU A 8 -19.23 -2.03 -23.16
N ALA A 9 -18.46 -2.78 -23.94
CA ALA A 9 -17.66 -3.89 -23.45
C ALA A 9 -16.54 -3.42 -22.49
N LEU A 10 -15.86 -2.31 -22.82
CA LEU A 10 -14.86 -1.71 -21.94
C LEU A 10 -15.49 -1.22 -20.62
N THR A 11 -16.63 -0.52 -20.67
CA THR A 11 -17.29 -0.02 -19.45
C THR A 11 -17.84 -1.14 -18.58
N CYS A 12 -18.40 -2.21 -19.16
CA CYS A 12 -18.82 -3.39 -18.40
C CYS A 12 -17.65 -4.11 -17.71
N SER A 13 -16.47 -4.15 -18.33
CA SER A 13 -15.29 -4.79 -17.72
C SER A 13 -14.75 -4.07 -16.47
N MET A 14 -15.05 -2.78 -16.31
CA MET A 14 -14.61 -1.97 -15.15
C MET A 14 -15.53 -2.11 -13.93
N LEU A 15 -16.74 -2.68 -14.09
CA LEU A 15 -17.72 -2.79 -12.99
C LEU A 15 -17.40 -3.91 -11.98
N GLY A 16 -16.44 -4.79 -12.31
CA GLY A 16 -16.12 -5.99 -11.53
C GLY A 16 -14.91 -5.87 -10.61
N THR A 17 -14.05 -4.85 -10.75
CA THR A 17 -12.85 -4.74 -9.90
C THR A 17 -13.25 -4.16 -8.55
N LYS A 18 -13.31 -5.02 -7.54
CA LYS A 18 -13.43 -4.62 -6.14
C LYS A 18 -12.07 -4.91 -5.53
N ALA A 19 -11.36 -3.89 -5.06
CA ALA A 19 -10.24 -4.06 -4.13
C ALA A 19 -10.62 -3.22 -2.92
N ASN A 20 -11.33 -3.84 -1.98
CA ASN A 20 -12.10 -3.14 -0.96
C ASN A 20 -11.85 -3.74 0.43
N ASN A 21 -12.36 -3.06 1.47
CA ASN A 21 -12.29 -3.53 2.85
C ASN A 21 -10.85 -3.72 3.33
N ILE A 22 -10.01 -2.70 3.13
CA ILE A 22 -8.64 -2.70 3.65
C ILE A 22 -8.65 -2.78 5.18
N LEU A 23 -7.86 -3.70 5.70
CA LEU A 23 -7.69 -3.98 7.12
C LEU A 23 -6.21 -3.87 7.47
N VAL A 24 -5.92 -3.09 8.51
CA VAL A 24 -4.59 -2.99 9.11
C VAL A 24 -4.63 -3.67 10.47
N THR A 25 -3.70 -4.58 10.72
CA THR A 25 -3.61 -5.33 11.97
C THR A 25 -2.21 -5.25 12.57
N ASN A 26 -2.09 -5.54 13.87
CA ASN A 26 -0.81 -5.69 14.56
C ASN A 26 0.16 -4.52 14.31
N ALA A 27 -0.34 -3.28 14.28
CA ALA A 27 0.50 -2.11 14.10
C ALA A 27 1.35 -1.89 15.36
N GLN A 28 2.67 -1.91 15.21
CA GLN A 28 3.62 -1.81 16.31
C GLN A 28 4.86 -1.02 15.91
N ILE A 29 5.52 -0.44 16.92
CA ILE A 29 6.75 0.33 16.76
C ILE A 29 7.84 -0.40 17.53
N SER A 30 8.99 -0.59 16.90
CA SER A 30 10.17 -1.23 17.50
C SER A 30 11.46 -0.61 16.97
N GLY A 31 12.62 -1.07 17.44
CA GLY A 31 13.93 -0.69 16.88
C GLY A 31 14.17 0.82 16.84
N GLN A 32 13.67 1.57 17.83
CA GLN A 32 13.89 3.01 17.88
C GLN A 32 15.38 3.30 18.05
N ASN A 33 15.90 4.16 17.17
CA ASN A 33 17.26 4.68 17.22
C ASN A 33 17.19 6.20 17.35
N THR A 34 17.53 6.70 18.55
CA THR A 34 17.46 8.13 18.88
C THR A 34 18.61 8.92 18.28
N THR A 35 19.74 8.29 17.95
CA THR A 35 20.86 8.93 17.25
C THR A 35 20.50 9.23 15.80
N ASN A 36 19.92 8.25 15.10
CA ASN A 36 19.56 8.36 13.68
C ASN A 36 18.14 8.87 13.45
N ASN A 37 17.35 9.05 14.52
CA ASN A 37 15.95 9.46 14.48
C ASN A 37 15.06 8.53 13.65
N THR A 38 15.28 7.22 13.76
CA THR A 38 14.52 6.19 13.02
C THR A 38 13.77 5.24 13.95
N ALA A 39 12.72 4.62 13.44
CA ALA A 39 12.03 3.52 14.11
C ALA A 39 11.56 2.49 13.06
N LEU A 40 11.44 1.23 13.48
CA LEU A 40 10.85 0.17 12.68
C LEU A 40 9.34 0.12 12.93
N ILE A 41 8.56 0.11 11.85
CA ILE A 41 7.10 0.02 11.90
C ILE A 41 6.71 -1.35 11.36
N GLY A 42 6.14 -2.19 12.22
CA GLY A 42 5.60 -3.50 11.85
C GLY A 42 4.08 -3.46 11.79
N PHE A 43 3.49 -4.01 10.74
CA PHE A 43 2.03 -4.10 10.59
C PHE A 43 1.67 -5.24 9.62
N GLY A 44 0.44 -5.74 9.76
CA GLY A 44 -0.22 -6.53 8.73
C GLY A 44 -1.17 -5.65 7.92
N VAL A 45 -1.25 -5.89 6.61
CA VAL A 45 -2.26 -5.28 5.74
C VAL A 45 -2.88 -6.36 4.86
N SER A 46 -4.21 -6.33 4.76
CA SER A 46 -4.99 -7.21 3.91
C SER A 46 -6.19 -6.44 3.36
N TRP A 47 -6.75 -6.87 2.23
CA TRP A 47 -8.01 -6.36 1.72
C TRP A 47 -8.74 -7.48 0.98
N GLU A 48 -10.05 -7.33 0.85
CA GLU A 48 -10.86 -8.29 0.11
C GLU A 48 -10.71 -8.06 -1.39
N ASN A 49 -10.87 -9.16 -2.14
CA ASN A 49 -10.87 -9.14 -3.59
C ASN A 49 -9.55 -8.61 -4.20
N SER A 50 -8.42 -8.78 -3.49
CA SER A 50 -7.10 -8.55 -4.08
C SER A 50 -6.90 -9.42 -5.31
N TRP A 51 -6.26 -8.88 -6.33
CA TRP A 51 -6.07 -9.57 -7.60
C TRP A 51 -4.65 -9.40 -8.13
N ARG A 52 -4.17 -10.47 -8.76
CA ARG A 52 -2.88 -10.50 -9.45
C ARG A 52 -2.90 -11.53 -10.56
N THR A 53 -2.30 -11.19 -11.69
CA THR A 53 -2.11 -12.09 -12.82
C THR A 53 -0.61 -12.27 -13.07
N SER A 54 -0.22 -13.43 -13.58
CA SER A 54 1.16 -13.75 -13.98
C SER A 54 1.28 -13.98 -15.49
N THR A 55 0.19 -13.80 -16.23
CA THR A 55 0.09 -13.95 -17.67
C THR A 55 -0.01 -12.57 -18.34
N ASN A 56 0.59 -12.44 -19.52
CA ASN A 56 0.67 -11.18 -20.28
C ASN A 56 1.39 -10.08 -19.49
N GLU A 57 0.72 -8.97 -19.19
CA GLU A 57 1.29 -7.79 -18.52
C GLU A 57 1.62 -8.02 -17.04
N SER A 58 1.22 -9.15 -16.46
CA SER A 58 1.48 -9.50 -15.05
C SER A 58 1.00 -8.42 -14.07
N ASN A 59 -0.25 -7.98 -14.23
CA ASN A 59 -0.84 -6.89 -13.48
C ASN A 59 -1.28 -7.32 -12.07
N TYR A 60 -1.32 -6.35 -11.15
CA TYR A 60 -1.74 -6.56 -9.77
C TYR A 60 -2.34 -5.29 -9.18
N ASP A 61 -3.15 -5.43 -8.13
CA ASP A 61 -3.55 -4.31 -7.30
C ASP A 61 -2.56 -4.02 -6.17
N GLY A 62 -2.72 -2.84 -5.55
CA GLY A 62 -1.86 -2.39 -4.47
C GLY A 62 -2.56 -1.39 -3.55
N ALA A 63 -1.97 -1.19 -2.38
CA ALA A 63 -2.43 -0.23 -1.38
C ALA A 63 -1.37 0.85 -1.15
N TRP A 64 -1.80 2.07 -0.90
CA TRP A 64 -0.93 3.16 -0.46
C TRP A 64 -0.84 3.17 1.06
N ILE A 65 0.38 3.13 1.59
CA ILE A 65 0.64 3.18 3.03
C ILE A 65 1.25 4.54 3.37
N PHE A 66 0.64 5.22 4.34
CA PHE A 66 1.13 6.47 4.90
C PHE A 66 1.36 6.28 6.40
N VAL A 67 2.54 6.63 6.88
CA VAL A 67 2.85 6.59 8.31
C VAL A 67 2.84 8.01 8.86
N LYS A 68 2.01 8.25 9.87
CA LYS A 68 2.00 9.48 10.64
C LYS A 68 2.45 9.21 12.07
N PHE A 69 3.19 10.14 12.65
CA PHE A 69 3.65 10.05 14.03
C PHE A 69 3.42 11.36 14.75
N ARG A 70 3.34 11.29 16.08
CA ARG A 70 3.31 12.45 16.97
C ARG A 70 4.45 12.29 17.97
N LYS A 71 5.22 13.36 18.18
CA LYS A 71 6.30 13.34 19.17
C LYS A 71 5.69 13.43 20.57
N ASN A 72 6.36 12.83 21.55
CA ASN A 72 5.93 12.98 22.94
C ASN A 72 6.00 14.47 23.34
N GLY A 73 4.98 14.95 24.05
CA GLY A 73 4.85 16.36 24.42
C GLY A 73 4.40 17.31 23.30
N THR A 74 4.05 16.81 22.10
CA THR A 74 3.45 17.64 21.04
C THR A 74 2.02 17.22 20.72
N THR A 75 1.27 18.11 20.06
CA THR A 75 -0.14 17.89 19.67
C THR A 75 -0.31 17.62 18.18
N ASP A 76 0.70 17.93 17.37
CA ASP A 76 0.68 17.86 15.91
C ASP A 76 1.11 16.49 15.36
N TRP A 77 0.32 15.96 14.43
CA TRP A 77 0.70 14.79 13.65
C TRP A 77 1.59 15.18 12.47
N ARG A 78 2.69 14.46 12.28
CA ARG A 78 3.64 14.67 11.19
C ARG A 78 3.70 13.44 10.30
N HIS A 79 4.02 13.63 9.03
CA HIS A 79 4.31 12.54 8.12
C HIS A 79 5.71 11.99 8.40
N ALA A 80 5.83 10.66 8.49
CA ALA A 80 7.13 10.01 8.49
C ALA A 80 7.68 9.94 7.06
N THR A 81 8.99 10.14 6.93
CA THR A 81 9.72 9.75 5.73
C THR A 81 10.00 8.25 5.81
N ILE A 82 9.63 7.51 4.76
CA ILE A 82 9.87 6.07 4.69
C ILE A 82 11.24 5.85 4.03
N ASN A 83 12.06 4.98 4.62
CA ASN A 83 13.36 4.66 4.04
C ASN A 83 13.17 3.91 2.71
N VAL A 84 13.96 4.26 1.70
CA VAL A 84 13.86 3.65 0.35
C VAL A 84 14.42 2.23 0.30
N SER A 85 15.18 1.83 1.33
CA SER A 85 15.80 0.52 1.48
C SER A 85 15.61 -0.04 2.89
N GLY A 86 15.86 -1.33 3.07
CA GLY A 86 15.73 -2.01 4.36
C GLY A 86 14.29 -2.40 4.74
N ASN A 87 13.34 -2.24 3.82
CA ASN A 87 11.95 -2.67 4.01
C ASN A 87 11.84 -4.19 3.80
N THR A 88 11.05 -4.86 4.65
CA THR A 88 10.76 -6.29 4.52
C THR A 88 9.29 -6.48 4.13
N PRO A 89 8.96 -6.77 2.85
CA PRO A 89 7.60 -7.03 2.43
C PRO A 89 7.11 -8.40 2.94
N ALA A 90 5.79 -8.57 3.03
CA ALA A 90 5.19 -9.89 3.18
C ALA A 90 5.52 -10.79 1.97
N SER A 91 5.46 -12.11 2.16
CA SER A 91 5.70 -13.06 1.08
C SER A 91 4.81 -12.77 -0.14
N GLY A 92 5.42 -12.67 -1.32
CA GLY A 92 4.72 -12.38 -2.57
C GLY A 92 4.30 -10.92 -2.77
N ALA A 93 4.61 -10.02 -1.84
CA ALA A 93 4.38 -8.58 -1.96
C ALA A 93 5.65 -7.81 -2.33
N ALA A 94 5.48 -6.61 -2.86
CA ALA A 94 6.55 -5.64 -3.08
C ALA A 94 6.20 -4.33 -2.36
N ILE A 95 7.22 -3.67 -1.79
CA ILE A 95 7.09 -2.33 -1.24
C ILE A 95 7.87 -1.39 -2.16
N THR A 96 7.17 -0.43 -2.75
CA THR A 96 7.77 0.63 -3.56
C THR A 96 7.66 1.94 -2.79
N VAL A 97 8.80 2.57 -2.53
CA VAL A 97 8.87 3.90 -1.91
C VAL A 97 9.36 4.86 -2.99
N SER A 98 8.53 5.84 -3.36
CA SER A 98 8.95 6.88 -4.29
C SER A 98 10.02 7.74 -3.65
N VAL A 99 11.15 7.90 -4.34
CA VAL A 99 12.10 8.98 -4.07
C VAL A 99 11.48 10.27 -4.57
N THR A 100 11.35 11.24 -3.67
CA THR A 100 11.08 12.65 -4.03
C THR A 100 12.40 13.37 -4.17
#